data_AF-A0A124FEA6-F1
#
_entry.id   AF-A0A124FEA6-F1
#
_cell.length_a   1.000
_cell.length_b   1.000
_cell.length_c   1.000
_cell.angle_alpha   90.00
_cell.angle_beta   90.00
_cell.angle_gamma   90.00
#
_symmetry.space_group_name_H-M   'P 1'
#
loop_
_entity.id
_entity.type
_entity.pdbx_description
1 polymer ?
#
loop_
_entity_poly.entity_id
_entity_poly.type
_entity_poly.pdbx_seq_one_letter_code
_entity_poly.pdbx_strand_id
1 'polypeptide(L)'
;YRLDNFTAIIDYNGMQLDGFIHEIVSPYPLVSKWRAFGWEVFEVDGHDFYQILEALNRVESVRESPTVIIAHTVKGKGVSFMENNNNFHGKAPTSEEVKKALMELGEVI
;
A
#
# COMPACT_ATOMS: atom_id res chain seq x y z
N TYR A 1 -5.60 24.48 7.92
CA TYR A 1 -6.97 23.96 8.09
C TYR A 1 -7.12 22.91 9.18
N ARG A 2 -6.03 22.31 9.72
CA ARG A 2 -6.11 21.39 10.86
C ARG A 2 -7.08 20.23 10.63
N LEU A 3 -6.88 19.55 9.50
CA LEU A 3 -7.80 18.54 8.97
C LEU A 3 -7.61 17.20 9.68
N ASP A 4 -7.85 17.15 10.99
CA ASP A 4 -7.77 15.91 11.76
C ASP A 4 -8.85 14.87 11.41
N ASN A 5 -9.87 15.30 10.66
CA ASN A 5 -10.85 14.44 10.01
C ASN A 5 -10.39 13.89 8.65
N PHE A 6 -9.16 14.16 8.20
CA PHE A 6 -8.63 13.67 6.94
C PHE A 6 -7.52 12.64 7.16
N THR A 7 -7.76 11.44 6.65
CA THR A 7 -6.80 10.34 6.70
C THR A 7 -6.50 9.83 5.31
N ALA A 8 -5.22 9.81 4.95
CA ALA A 8 -4.72 9.19 3.73
C ALA A 8 -4.08 7.83 4.05
N ILE A 9 -4.19 6.88 3.12
CA ILE A 9 -3.47 5.62 3.17
C ILE A 9 -2.61 5.54 1.92
N ILE A 10 -1.32 5.30 2.10
CA ILE A 10 -0.37 5.11 1.00
C ILE A 10 -0.12 3.62 0.85
N ASP A 11 -0.45 3.09 -0.32
CA ASP A 11 0.00 1.79 -0.78
C ASP A 11 1.49 1.86 -1.13
N TYR A 12 2.35 1.47 -0.19
CA TYR A 12 3.80 1.50 -0.33
C TYR A 12 4.34 0.14 -0.74
N ASN A 13 4.02 -0.27 -1.98
CA ASN A 13 4.42 -1.55 -2.57
C ASN A 13 5.82 -1.53 -3.24
N GLY A 14 6.50 -0.38 -3.25
CA GLY A 14 7.87 -0.24 -3.77
C GLY A 14 8.03 -0.18 -5.29
N MET A 15 6.96 -0.21 -6.07
CA MET A 15 7.02 -0.30 -7.54
C MET A 15 6.13 0.74 -8.23
N GLN A 16 6.55 1.18 -9.42
CA GLN A 16 5.77 2.05 -10.32
C GLN A 16 5.79 1.49 -11.75
N LEU A 17 5.31 2.25 -12.74
CA LEU A 17 5.18 1.79 -14.13
C LEU A 17 6.48 1.18 -14.69
N ASP A 18 7.62 1.85 -14.50
CA ASP A 18 8.89 1.46 -15.11
C ASP A 18 9.79 0.59 -14.22
N GLY A 19 9.31 0.13 -13.06
CA GLY A 19 10.06 -0.77 -12.19
C GLY A 19 10.05 -0.34 -10.72
N PHE A 20 11.09 -0.71 -9.98
CA PHE A 20 11.19 -0.35 -8.57
C PHE A 20 11.44 1.16 -8.41
N ILE A 21 10.72 1.79 -7.48
CA ILE A 21 10.81 3.25 -7.27
C ILE A 21 12.23 3.70 -6.90
N HIS A 22 13.04 2.84 -6.26
CA HIS A 22 14.41 3.17 -5.89
C HIS A 22 15.38 3.22 -7.08
N GLU A 23 15.03 2.59 -8.20
CA GLU A 23 15.81 2.60 -9.44
C GLU A 23 15.38 3.72 -10.39
N ILE A 24 14.12 4.17 -10.28
CA ILE A 24 13.53 5.14 -11.21
C ILE A 24 13.41 6.54 -10.58
N VAL A 25 12.49 6.74 -9.63
CA VAL A 25 12.34 8.01 -8.88
C VAL A 25 11.88 7.69 -7.46
N SER A 26 12.82 7.77 -6.51
CA SER A 26 12.55 7.39 -5.13
C SER A 26 11.87 8.52 -4.34
N PRO A 27 10.74 8.26 -3.65
CA PRO A 27 10.14 9.22 -2.74
C PRO A 27 10.86 9.28 -1.38
N TYR A 28 11.89 8.46 -1.12
CA TYR A 28 12.61 8.45 0.14
C TYR A 28 13.23 9.82 0.49
N PRO A 29 13.26 10.23 1.79
CA PRO A 29 12.60 9.61 2.95
C PRO A 29 11.12 9.98 3.04
N LEU A 30 10.22 8.99 2.85
CA LEU A 30 8.77 9.22 2.75
C LEU A 30 8.17 9.75 4.07
N VAL A 31 8.45 9.07 5.17
CA VAL A 31 7.98 9.43 6.52
C VAL A 31 8.38 10.86 6.90
N SER A 32 9.66 11.20 6.72
CA SER A 32 10.18 12.52 7.09
C SER A 32 9.56 13.63 6.26
N LYS A 33 9.28 13.38 4.97
CA LYS A 33 8.56 14.35 4.12
C LYS A 33 7.17 14.62 4.66
N TRP A 34 6.36 13.58 4.90
CA TRP A 34 5.00 13.76 5.45
C TRP A 34 4.98 14.51 6.78
N ARG A 35 5.86 14.14 7.72
CA ARG A 35 6.02 14.88 8.98
C ARG A 35 6.38 16.35 8.75
N ALA A 36 7.28 16.64 7.80
CA ALA A 36 7.65 18.01 7.45
C ALA A 36 6.48 18.82 6.83
N PHE A 37 5.52 18.16 6.18
CA PHE A 37 4.27 18.78 5.70
C PHE A 37 3.20 18.91 6.80
N GLY A 38 3.51 18.61 8.07
CA GLY A 38 2.61 18.76 9.21
C GLY A 38 1.59 17.63 9.38
N TRP A 39 1.90 16.44 8.86
CA TRP A 39 1.06 15.25 9.01
C TRP A 39 1.51 14.37 10.18
N GLU A 40 0.54 13.75 10.85
CA GLU A 40 0.81 12.60 11.70
C GLU A 40 1.06 11.37 10.81
N VAL A 41 2.05 10.55 11.15
CA VAL A 41 2.49 9.43 10.29
C VAL A 41 2.53 8.14 11.08
N PHE A 42 1.72 7.17 10.63
CA PHE A 42 1.76 5.78 11.08
C PHE A 42 2.33 4.88 9.97
N GLU A 43 3.03 3.81 10.35
CA GLU A 43 3.51 2.78 9.45
C GLU A 43 2.95 1.42 9.89
N VAL A 44 2.52 0.61 8.94
CA VAL A 44 1.95 -0.72 9.17
C VAL A 44 2.43 -1.71 8.12
N ASP A 45 2.47 -3.00 8.45
CA ASP A 45 2.36 -4.05 7.44
C ASP A 45 0.95 -3.97 6.81
N GLY A 46 0.89 -3.69 5.50
CA GLY A 46 -0.35 -3.53 4.77
C GLY A 46 -1.14 -4.82 4.54
N HIS A 47 -0.60 -5.97 4.95
CA HIS A 47 -1.29 -7.27 4.93
C HIS A 47 -1.60 -7.82 6.32
N ASP A 48 -1.24 -7.08 7.38
CA ASP A 48 -1.60 -7.41 8.76
C ASP A 48 -2.81 -6.60 9.19
N PHE A 49 -3.98 -7.24 9.17
CA PHE A 49 -5.24 -6.61 9.57
C PHE A 49 -5.22 -6.08 11.02
N TYR A 50 -4.46 -6.69 11.93
CA TYR A 50 -4.38 -6.19 13.31
C TYR A 50 -3.65 -4.86 13.36
N GLN A 51 -2.52 -4.73 12.66
CA GLN A 51 -1.78 -3.46 12.59
C GLN A 51 -2.58 -2.37 11.89
N ILE A 52 -3.29 -2.71 10.81
CA ILE A 52 -4.15 -1.76 10.09
C ILE A 52 -5.26 -1.23 11.02
N LEU A 53 -5.96 -2.12 11.72
CA LEU A 53 -7.02 -1.74 12.65
C LEU A 53 -6.49 -0.95 13.85
N GLU A 54 -5.34 -1.31 14.39
CA GLU A 54 -4.69 -0.56 15.45
C GLU A 54 -4.32 0.86 15.00
N ALA A 55 -3.74 1.03 13.81
CA ALA A 55 -3.39 2.33 13.27
C ALA A 55 -4.64 3.20 13.05
N LEU A 56 -5.72 2.63 12.49
CA LEU A 56 -7.00 3.33 12.32
C LEU A 56 -7.60 3.76 13.68
N ASN A 57 -7.55 2.92 14.70
CA ASN A 57 -7.99 3.29 16.04
C ASN A 57 -7.14 4.43 16.65
N ARG A 58 -5.84 4.47 16.37
CA ARG A 58 -4.95 5.54 16.83
C ARG A 58 -5.21 6.87 16.13
N VAL A 59 -5.61 6.85 14.86
CA VAL A 59 -6.00 8.05 14.09
C VAL A 59 -7.12 8.82 14.80
N GLU A 60 -8.09 8.13 15.41
CA GLU A 60 -9.21 8.75 16.13
C GLU A 60 -8.78 9.64 17.31
N SER A 61 -7.53 9.50 17.77
CA SER A 61 -6.94 10.31 18.84
C SER A 61 -6.10 11.49 18.32
N VAL A 62 -5.83 11.57 17.02
CA VAL A 62 -5.05 12.66 16.41
C VAL A 62 -5.89 13.92 16.32
N ARG A 63 -5.30 15.06 16.67
CA ARG A 63 -5.96 16.37 16.63
C ARG A 63 -5.05 17.38 15.94
N GLU A 64 -5.64 18.41 15.38
CA GLU A 64 -4.95 19.55 14.76
C GLU A 64 -4.11 19.25 13.49
N SER A 65 -3.98 17.99 13.07
CA SER A 65 -3.23 17.57 11.87
C SER A 65 -3.93 16.45 11.10
N PRO A 66 -3.82 16.41 9.75
CA PRO A 66 -4.20 15.23 8.99
C PRO A 66 -3.26 14.05 9.29
N THR A 67 -3.76 12.84 9.05
CA THR A 67 -3.01 11.60 9.28
C THR A 67 -2.71 10.87 7.98
N VAL A 68 -1.51 10.32 7.85
CA VAL A 68 -1.16 9.39 6.79
C VAL A 68 -0.72 8.06 7.39
N ILE A 69 -1.29 6.98 6.88
CA ILE A 69 -0.88 5.61 7.16
C ILE A 69 -0.08 5.12 5.95
N ILE A 70 1.21 4.84 6.13
CA ILE A 70 2.05 4.22 5.12
C ILE A 70 1.94 2.71 5.29
N ALA A 71 1.20 2.06 4.40
CA ALA A 71 1.00 0.62 4.40
C ALA A 71 2.06 -0.04 3.52
N HIS A 72 2.97 -0.80 4.12
CA HIS A 72 4.00 -1.56 3.41
C HIS A 72 3.35 -2.81 2.82
N THR A 73 3.25 -2.87 1.50
CA THR A 73 2.47 -3.90 0.78
C THR A 73 3.33 -4.64 -0.24
N VAL A 74 2.71 -5.62 -0.91
CA VAL A 74 3.31 -6.42 -1.99
C VAL A 74 2.40 -6.22 -3.18
N LYS A 75 2.92 -5.65 -4.27
CA LYS A 75 2.15 -5.46 -5.49
C LYS A 75 1.76 -6.82 -6.06
N GLY A 76 0.47 -7.05 -6.30
CA GLY A 76 -0.03 -8.35 -6.74
C GLY A 76 -0.17 -9.41 -5.64
N LYS A 77 -0.23 -9.00 -4.36
CA LYS A 77 -0.38 -9.91 -3.20
C LYS A 77 -1.45 -10.98 -3.43
N GLY A 78 -1.13 -12.23 -3.09
CA GLY A 78 -2.07 -13.35 -3.11
C GLY A 78 -2.07 -14.16 -4.40
N VAL A 79 -1.42 -13.68 -5.46
CA VAL A 79 -1.21 -14.41 -6.71
C VAL A 79 0.28 -14.54 -6.98
N SER A 80 0.81 -15.74 -6.86
CA SER A 80 2.23 -16.09 -6.85
C SER A 80 3.02 -15.54 -8.03
N PHE A 81 2.42 -15.50 -9.23
CA PHE A 81 3.08 -15.02 -10.44
C PHE A 81 2.92 -13.51 -10.67
N MET A 82 2.06 -12.84 -9.88
CA MET A 82 1.87 -11.39 -9.90
C MET A 82 2.63 -10.68 -8.77
N GLU A 83 2.91 -11.35 -7.65
CA GLU A 83 3.66 -10.75 -6.54
C GLU A 83 5.01 -10.19 -6.99
N ASN A 84 5.21 -8.88 -6.77
CA ASN A 84 6.41 -8.12 -7.15
C ASN A 84 6.75 -8.21 -8.65
N ASN A 85 5.76 -8.46 -9.51
CA ASN A 85 5.95 -8.58 -10.95
C ASN A 85 5.38 -7.35 -11.68
N ASN A 86 6.28 -6.49 -12.18
CA ASN A 86 5.87 -5.23 -12.77
C ASN A 86 5.06 -5.38 -14.08
N ASN A 87 5.17 -6.54 -14.75
CA ASN A 87 4.39 -6.82 -15.95
C ASN A 87 2.88 -6.75 -15.68
N PHE A 88 2.44 -7.03 -14.45
CA PHE A 88 1.04 -6.97 -14.03
C PHE A 88 0.63 -5.60 -13.49
N HIS A 89 1.43 -4.54 -13.68
CA HIS A 89 1.03 -3.18 -13.30
C HIS A 89 -0.18 -2.67 -14.10
N GLY A 90 -0.23 -2.97 -15.39
CA GLY A 90 -1.32 -2.55 -16.29
C GLY A 90 -1.71 -3.59 -17.34
N LYS A 91 -1.10 -4.78 -17.31
CA LYS A 91 -1.43 -5.88 -18.22
C LYS A 91 -2.58 -6.71 -17.63
N ALA A 92 -3.62 -6.95 -18.42
CA ALA A 92 -4.66 -7.91 -18.08
C ALA A 92 -4.09 -9.35 -18.10
N PRO A 93 -4.44 -10.22 -17.14
CA PRO A 93 -4.08 -11.63 -17.19
C PRO A 93 -4.78 -12.35 -18.35
N THR A 94 -4.14 -13.38 -18.90
CA THR A 94 -4.80 -14.29 -19.87
C THR A 94 -5.85 -15.16 -19.19
N SER A 95 -6.71 -15.83 -19.96
CA SER A 95 -7.71 -16.77 -19.43
C SER A 95 -7.09 -17.88 -18.56
N GLU A 96 -5.92 -18.38 -18.94
CA GLU A 96 -5.17 -19.37 -18.16
C GLU A 96 -4.59 -18.79 -16.87
N GLU A 97 -4.05 -17.56 -16.93
CA GLU A 97 -3.55 -16.84 -15.75
C GLU A 97 -4.69 -16.53 -14.77
N VAL A 98 -5.87 -16.15 -15.26
CA VAL A 98 -7.07 -15.94 -14.44
C VAL A 98 -7.45 -17.23 -13.71
N LYS A 99 -7.57 -18.35 -14.43
CA LYS A 99 -7.91 -19.64 -13.81
C LYS A 99 -6.92 -20.02 -12.71
N LYS A 100 -5.62 -19.81 -12.96
CA LYS A 100 -4.57 -20.07 -11.97
C LYS A 100 -4.69 -19.14 -10.75
N ALA A 101 -4.88 -17.84 -10.97
CA ALA A 101 -5.02 -16.85 -9.90
C ALA A 101 -6.21 -17.16 -9.00
N LEU A 102 -7.37 -17.49 -9.57
CA LEU A 102 -8.58 -17.84 -8.81
C LEU A 102 -8.38 -19.11 -7.96
N MET A 103 -7.67 -20.13 -8.47
CA MET A 103 -7.29 -21.31 -7.68
C MET A 103 -6.39 -20.95 -6.50
N GLU A 104 -5.40 -20.07 -6.69
CA GLU A 104 -4.50 -19.62 -5.63
C GLU A 104 -5.22 -18.80 -4.55
N LEU A 105 -6.26 -18.05 -4.93
CA LEU A 105 -7.13 -17.29 -4.03
C LEU A 105 -8.17 -18.15 -3.29
N GLY A 106 -8.21 -19.46 -3.56
CA GLY A 106 -9.11 -20.41 -2.90
C GLY A 106 -10.51 -20.47 -3.49
N GLU A 107 -10.73 -19.95 -4.71
CA GLU A 107 -11.98 -20.20 -5.41
C GLU A 107 -12.05 -21.66 -5.89
N VAL A 108 -13.23 -22.25 -5.72
CA VAL A 108 -13.54 -23.58 -6.26
C VAL A 108 -14.06 -23.37 -7.68
N ILE A 109 -13.21 -23.66 -8.67
CA ILE A 109 -13.50 -23.55 -10.12
C ILE A 109 -13.90 -24.92 -10.69
#